data_AF-A0A2N3HEW7-F1
#
_entry.id   AF-A0A2N3HEW7-F1
#
_cell.length_a   1.000
_cell.length_b   1.000
_cell.length_c   1.000
_cell.angle_alpha   90.00
_cell.angle_beta   90.00
_cell.angle_gamma   90.00
#
_symmetry.space_group_name_H-M   'P 1'
#
loop_
_entity.id
_entity.type
_entity.pdbx_description
1 polymer ?
#
loop_
_entity_poly.entity_id
_entity_poly.type
_entity_poly.pdbx_seq_one_letter_code
_entity_poly.pdbx_strand_id
1 'polypeptide(L)'
;MSWKHMEKNPVDNWINKDKKLNDLIIEIESTEKTLTEKAEIAFEKLSEFYKIPRMPTDIVEDEFEADDELDGLTDQRSLFEEHTLIKYLADESEDPRGMVLSTAFHLLNDYRVDLFQVAEKEFGKSIPEKCKIGIIVEGYNGKVVFHQKNLKVGLS
;
A
#
# COMPACT_ATOMS: atom_id res chain seq x y z
N MET A 1 -33.96 -22.13 2.84
CA MET A 1 -33.09 -21.01 2.41
C MET A 1 -31.84 -21.06 3.27
N SER A 2 -30.71 -21.44 2.68
CA SER A 2 -29.43 -21.58 3.39
C SER A 2 -28.73 -20.23 3.37
N TRP A 3 -28.64 -19.58 4.54
CA TRP A 3 -27.78 -18.41 4.74
C TRP A 3 -26.36 -18.92 4.84
N LYS A 4 -25.67 -19.01 3.69
CA LYS A 4 -24.22 -19.18 3.70
C LYS A 4 -23.64 -17.93 4.36
N HIS A 5 -22.88 -18.11 5.43
CA HIS A 5 -21.97 -17.09 5.95
C HIS A 5 -21.08 -16.65 4.79
N MET A 6 -21.41 -15.54 4.12
CA MET A 6 -20.40 -14.77 3.41
C MET A 6 -19.40 -14.36 4.49
N GLU A 7 -18.18 -14.84 4.39
CA GLU A 7 -17.07 -14.27 5.15
C GLU A 7 -17.15 -12.75 4.92
N LYS A 8 -17.44 -12.01 5.99
CA LYS A 8 -17.50 -10.56 5.90
C LYS A 8 -16.13 -10.09 5.46
N ASN A 9 -16.07 -9.26 4.41
CA ASN A 9 -14.84 -8.60 3.99
C ASN A 9 -14.15 -8.02 5.25
N PRO A 10 -12.88 -8.36 5.51
CA PRO A 10 -12.20 -7.97 6.75
C PRO A 10 -12.10 -6.45 6.91
N VAL A 11 -11.98 -5.70 5.81
CA VAL A 11 -12.00 -4.22 5.81
C VAL A 11 -13.40 -3.71 6.18
N ASP A 12 -14.47 -4.26 5.61
CA ASP A 12 -15.84 -3.89 6.00
C ASP A 12 -16.11 -4.19 7.48
N ASN A 13 -15.60 -5.32 7.98
CA ASN A 13 -15.73 -5.70 9.37
C ASN A 13 -14.95 -4.72 10.28
N TRP A 14 -13.78 -4.25 9.86
CA TRP A 14 -13.00 -3.24 10.56
C TRP A 14 -13.75 -1.91 10.62
N ILE A 15 -14.25 -1.41 9.48
CA ILE A 15 -15.03 -0.16 9.40
C ILE A 15 -16.27 -0.21 10.32
N ASN A 16 -16.96 -1.35 10.37
CA ASN A 16 -18.17 -1.50 11.18
C ASN A 16 -17.88 -1.59 12.70
N LYS A 17 -16.66 -1.95 13.08
CA LYS A 17 -16.26 -2.10 14.50
C LYS A 17 -15.57 -0.85 15.03
N ASP A 18 -14.81 -0.16 14.20
CA ASP A 18 -14.14 1.08 14.57
C ASP A 18 -15.05 2.27 14.29
N LYS A 19 -15.77 2.72 15.31
CA LYS A 19 -16.68 3.86 15.21
C LYS A 19 -15.97 5.12 14.70
N LYS A 20 -14.74 5.39 15.16
CA LYS A 20 -14.04 6.61 14.80
C LYS A 20 -13.62 6.58 13.32
N LEU A 21 -13.21 5.41 12.82
CA LEU A 21 -13.00 5.21 11.39
C LEU A 21 -14.28 5.40 10.59
N ASN A 22 -15.40 4.83 11.06
CA ASN A 22 -16.68 4.98 10.40
C ASN A 22 -17.10 6.45 10.30
N ASP A 23 -17.01 7.19 11.40
CA ASP A 23 -17.30 8.63 11.46
C ASP A 23 -16.40 9.42 10.49
N LEU A 24 -15.10 9.10 10.45
CA LEU A 24 -14.13 9.69 9.51
C LEU A 24 -14.51 9.43 8.04
N ILE A 25 -14.88 8.19 7.70
CA ILE A 25 -15.32 7.84 6.34
C ILE A 25 -16.56 8.63 5.97
N ILE A 26 -17.57 8.70 6.86
CA ILE A 26 -18.79 9.49 6.62
C ILE A 26 -18.46 10.96 6.37
N GLU A 27 -17.55 11.54 7.16
CA GLU A 27 -17.09 12.92 6.98
C GLU A 27 -16.50 13.13 5.58
N ILE A 28 -15.56 12.28 5.17
CA ILE A 28 -14.90 12.37 3.85
C ILE A 28 -15.93 12.17 2.72
N GLU A 29 -16.81 11.19 2.85
CA GLU A 29 -17.84 10.88 1.87
C GLU A 29 -18.85 12.01 1.67
N SER A 30 -19.12 12.78 2.72
CA SER A 30 -20.03 13.93 2.68
C SER A 30 -19.49 15.14 1.91
N THR A 31 -18.21 15.15 1.56
CA THR A 31 -17.60 16.24 0.78
C THR A 31 -17.97 16.17 -0.71
N GLU A 32 -18.04 17.33 -1.38
CA GLU A 32 -18.25 17.45 -2.83
C GLU A 32 -16.97 17.20 -3.67
N LYS A 33 -16.04 16.41 -3.14
CA LYS A 33 -14.76 16.09 -3.77
C LYS A 33 -14.83 14.88 -4.67
N THR A 34 -13.90 14.78 -5.63
CA THR A 34 -13.73 13.60 -6.46
C THR A 34 -13.30 12.38 -5.64
N LEU A 35 -13.48 11.16 -6.17
CA LEU A 35 -13.05 9.93 -5.49
C LEU A 35 -11.56 9.95 -5.16
N THR A 36 -10.77 10.48 -6.09
CA THR A 36 -9.33 10.64 -5.93
C THR A 36 -8.97 11.61 -4.80
N GLU A 37 -9.56 12.79 -4.77
CA GLU A 37 -9.32 13.75 -3.67
C GLU A 37 -9.80 13.19 -2.32
N LYS A 38 -10.91 12.44 -2.29
CA LYS A 38 -11.38 11.75 -1.07
C LYS A 38 -10.37 10.70 -0.61
N ALA A 39 -9.79 9.93 -1.53
CA ALA A 39 -8.76 8.95 -1.23
C ALA A 39 -7.49 9.62 -0.67
N GLU A 40 -7.07 10.75 -1.25
CA GLU A 40 -5.93 11.54 -0.76
C GLU A 40 -6.17 12.06 0.67
N ILE A 41 -7.36 12.61 0.95
CA ILE A 41 -7.73 13.03 2.30
C ILE A 41 -7.76 11.85 3.27
N ALA A 42 -8.31 10.70 2.84
CA ALA A 42 -8.34 9.49 3.65
C ALA A 42 -6.91 9.02 3.96
N PHE A 43 -6.02 9.04 2.97
CA PHE A 43 -4.62 8.62 3.11
C PHE A 43 -3.91 9.45 4.20
N GLU A 44 -4.03 10.77 4.13
CA GLU A 44 -3.44 11.68 5.14
C GLU A 44 -4.03 11.46 6.53
N LYS A 45 -5.38 11.47 6.63
CA LYS A 45 -6.08 11.36 7.91
C LYS A 45 -5.88 10.00 8.57
N LEU A 46 -5.82 8.90 7.81
CA LEU A 46 -5.57 7.56 8.36
C LEU A 46 -4.16 7.44 8.93
N SER A 47 -3.16 7.98 8.23
CA SER A 47 -1.78 8.04 8.73
C SER A 47 -1.71 8.76 10.08
N GLU A 48 -2.36 9.91 10.22
CA GLU A 48 -2.39 10.67 11.47
C GLU A 48 -3.17 9.95 12.56
N PHE A 49 -4.35 9.43 12.22
CA PHE A 49 -5.28 8.83 13.15
C PHE A 49 -4.74 7.56 13.79
N TYR A 50 -4.08 6.71 12.99
CA TYR A 50 -3.50 5.45 13.44
C TYR A 50 -1.99 5.51 13.67
N LYS A 51 -1.36 6.68 13.46
CA LYS A 51 0.10 6.88 13.57
C LYS A 51 0.91 5.94 12.67
N ILE A 52 0.39 5.68 11.47
CA ILE A 52 1.09 4.90 10.45
C ILE A 52 2.11 5.83 9.79
N PRO A 53 3.41 5.46 9.68
CA PRO A 53 4.40 6.24 8.94
C PRO A 53 3.89 6.53 7.54
N ARG A 54 3.81 7.81 7.18
CA ARG A 54 3.18 8.22 5.91
C ARG A 54 4.12 7.93 4.75
N MET A 55 5.36 8.37 4.91
CA MET A 55 6.45 8.24 3.95
C MET A 55 7.52 7.29 4.49
N PRO A 56 8.39 6.73 3.63
CA PRO A 56 9.49 5.87 4.07
C PRO A 56 10.40 6.57 5.09
N THR A 57 10.63 7.87 4.88
CA THR A 57 11.46 8.71 5.77
C THR A 57 10.87 8.93 7.16
N ASP A 58 9.60 8.59 7.38
CA ASP A 58 8.96 8.67 8.69
C ASP A 58 9.19 7.41 9.53
N ILE A 59 9.73 6.34 8.92
CA ILE A 59 10.15 5.13 9.63
C ILE A 59 11.46 5.47 10.35
N VAL A 60 11.41 5.42 11.67
CA VAL A 60 12.63 5.50 12.49
C VAL A 60 13.23 4.10 12.49
N GLU A 61 14.38 3.95 11.86
CA GLU A 61 15.22 2.77 12.04
C GLU A 61 15.70 2.79 13.49
N ASP A 62 14.98 2.14 14.40
CA ASP A 62 15.55 1.83 15.70
C ASP A 62 16.77 0.91 15.44
N GLU A 63 17.92 1.25 16.03
CA GLU A 63 19.23 0.58 15.92
C GLU A 63 19.22 -0.87 16.47
N PHE A 64 18.21 -1.68 16.16
CA PHE A 64 18.15 -3.08 16.54
C PHE A 64 18.76 -3.94 15.45
N GLU A 65 20.06 -4.16 15.65
CA GLU A 65 20.89 -5.23 15.10
C GLU A 65 20.77 -5.38 13.59
N ALA A 66 21.57 -4.57 12.89
CA ALA A 66 22.16 -4.99 11.63
C ALA A 66 22.89 -6.32 11.87
N ASP A 67 22.16 -7.43 11.75
CA ASP A 67 22.73 -8.73 11.55
C ASP A 67 23.37 -8.64 10.16
N ASP A 68 24.71 -8.68 10.13
CA ASP A 68 25.57 -8.34 8.98
C ASP A 68 25.36 -9.23 7.72
N GLU A 69 24.32 -10.06 7.71
CA GLU A 69 23.87 -10.88 6.58
C GLU A 69 22.54 -10.41 5.94
N LEU A 70 21.81 -9.48 6.57
CA LEU A 70 20.58 -8.88 6.03
C LEU A 70 20.69 -7.35 6.06
N ASP A 71 21.40 -6.78 5.09
CA ASP A 71 21.58 -5.33 4.89
C ASP A 71 20.30 -4.52 5.18
N GLY A 72 20.21 -3.92 6.37
CA GLY A 72 19.42 -2.72 6.70
C GLY A 72 17.92 -2.69 6.35
N LEU A 73 17.27 -3.83 6.08
CA LEU A 73 15.85 -3.86 5.73
C LEU A 73 15.03 -3.97 7.00
N THR A 74 14.49 -2.85 7.48
CA THR A 74 13.32 -2.93 8.35
C THR A 74 12.19 -3.58 7.54
N ASP A 75 11.52 -4.60 8.08
CA ASP A 75 10.31 -5.18 7.45
C ASP A 75 9.10 -4.20 7.46
N GLN A 76 9.31 -3.00 8.01
CA GLN A 76 8.32 -1.95 8.05
C GLN A 76 8.20 -1.27 6.68
N ARG A 77 6.96 -1.00 6.27
CA ARG A 77 6.65 -0.17 5.09
C ARG A 77 5.80 1.00 5.52
N SER A 78 6.01 2.13 4.87
CA SER A 78 5.15 3.30 5.01
C SER A 78 3.81 3.08 4.31
N LEU A 79 2.82 3.88 4.68
CA LEU A 79 1.52 3.93 4.00
C LEU A 79 1.71 4.20 2.51
N PHE A 80 2.65 5.06 2.14
CA PHE A 80 2.94 5.39 0.76
C PHE A 80 3.48 4.18 -0.04
N GLU A 81 4.43 3.44 0.52
CA GLU A 81 5.02 2.28 -0.16
C GLU A 81 3.99 1.18 -0.37
N GLU A 82 3.27 0.79 0.69
CA GLU A 82 2.28 -0.27 0.61
C GLU A 82 1.12 0.13 -0.32
N HIS A 83 0.66 1.39 -0.26
CA HIS A 83 -0.38 1.90 -1.16
C HIS A 83 0.06 1.84 -2.62
N THR A 84 1.31 2.19 -2.90
CA THR A 84 1.86 2.15 -4.25
C THR A 84 1.90 0.72 -4.80
N LEU A 85 2.27 -0.26 -3.97
CA LEU A 85 2.31 -1.66 -4.35
C LEU A 85 0.90 -2.23 -4.56
N ILE A 86 -0.05 -1.93 -3.68
CA ILE A 86 -1.46 -2.32 -3.82
C ILE A 86 -2.03 -1.74 -5.11
N LYS A 87 -1.84 -0.44 -5.36
CA LYS A 87 -2.29 0.22 -6.58
C LYS A 87 -1.67 -0.38 -7.83
N TYR A 88 -0.40 -0.75 -7.78
CA TYR A 88 0.27 -1.41 -8.90
C TYR A 88 -0.34 -2.78 -9.19
N LEU A 89 -0.79 -3.53 -8.18
CA LEU A 89 -1.44 -4.84 -8.35
C LEU A 89 -2.92 -4.75 -8.76
N ALA A 90 -3.63 -3.70 -8.34
CA ALA A 90 -5.03 -3.47 -8.64
C ALA A 90 -5.33 -3.29 -10.15
N ASP A 91 -6.60 -3.48 -10.52
CA ASP A 91 -7.13 -3.09 -11.83
C ASP A 91 -7.35 -1.57 -11.89
N GLU A 92 -7.24 -0.98 -13.08
CA GLU A 92 -7.37 0.48 -13.26
C GLU A 92 -8.74 1.04 -12.85
N SER A 93 -9.77 0.18 -12.81
CA SER A 93 -11.14 0.54 -12.42
C SER A 93 -11.41 0.46 -10.91
N GLU A 94 -10.45 -0.02 -10.11
CA GLU A 94 -10.62 -0.17 -8.67
C GLU A 94 -10.81 1.19 -7.98
N ASP A 95 -11.63 1.21 -6.93
CA ASP A 95 -11.93 2.44 -6.20
C ASP A 95 -10.70 2.89 -5.39
N PRO A 96 -10.17 4.11 -5.63
CA PRO A 96 -8.98 4.59 -4.95
C PRO A 96 -9.16 4.69 -3.42
N ARG A 97 -10.38 4.94 -2.94
CA ARG A 97 -10.69 4.99 -1.50
C ARG A 97 -10.57 3.60 -0.88
N GLY A 98 -11.03 2.58 -1.60
CA GLY A 98 -10.92 1.18 -1.18
C GLY A 98 -9.47 0.73 -1.08
N MET A 99 -8.62 1.14 -2.03
CA MET A 99 -7.18 0.85 -1.98
C MET A 99 -6.49 1.50 -0.78
N VAL A 100 -6.81 2.77 -0.47
CA VAL A 100 -6.28 3.46 0.72
C VAL A 100 -6.69 2.77 2.01
N LEU A 101 -7.96 2.39 2.16
CA LEU A 101 -8.44 1.66 3.33
C LEU A 101 -7.79 0.29 3.47
N SER A 102 -7.64 -0.43 2.36
CA SER A 102 -6.96 -1.73 2.33
C SER A 102 -5.49 -1.60 2.75
N THR A 103 -4.82 -0.53 2.32
CA THR A 103 -3.43 -0.24 2.70
C THR A 103 -3.30 -0.03 4.21
N ALA A 104 -4.14 0.83 4.79
CA ALA A 104 -4.11 1.07 6.23
C ALA A 104 -4.43 -0.22 7.01
N PHE A 105 -5.41 -0.99 6.54
CA PHE A 105 -5.75 -2.29 7.11
C PHE A 105 -4.58 -3.27 7.06
N HIS A 106 -3.86 -3.35 5.93
CA HIS A 106 -2.67 -4.19 5.79
C HIS A 106 -1.64 -3.86 6.85
N LEU A 107 -1.24 -2.58 6.94
CA LEU A 107 -0.19 -2.14 7.85
C LEU A 107 -0.56 -2.37 9.32
N LEU A 108 -1.81 -2.11 9.70
CA LEU A 108 -2.29 -2.29 11.07
C LEU A 108 -2.41 -3.76 11.51
N ASN A 109 -2.50 -4.69 10.56
CA ASN A 109 -2.66 -6.13 10.83
C ASN A 109 -1.43 -6.93 10.41
N ASP A 110 -0.31 -6.26 10.18
CA ASP A 110 0.97 -6.84 9.75
C ASP A 110 0.88 -7.67 8.45
N TYR A 111 -0.06 -7.31 7.57
CA TYR A 111 -0.06 -7.79 6.19
C TYR A 111 0.80 -6.88 5.32
N ARG A 112 1.38 -7.47 4.27
CA ARG A 112 2.22 -6.78 3.30
C ARG A 112 1.96 -7.33 1.91
N VAL A 113 2.05 -6.48 0.89
CA VAL A 113 2.09 -6.93 -0.50
C VAL A 113 3.30 -7.84 -0.71
N ASP A 114 3.04 -9.00 -1.31
CA ASP A 114 4.08 -9.92 -1.74
C ASP A 114 4.81 -9.36 -2.98
N LEU A 115 6.10 -9.08 -2.83
CA LEU A 115 6.93 -8.55 -3.91
C LEU A 115 7.11 -9.55 -5.06
N PHE A 116 6.92 -10.85 -4.84
CA PHE A 116 6.87 -11.83 -5.92
C PHE A 116 5.65 -11.62 -6.82
N GLN A 117 4.48 -11.31 -6.26
CA GLN A 117 3.28 -11.01 -7.06
C GLN A 117 3.48 -9.73 -7.89
N VAL A 118 4.16 -8.73 -7.33
CA VAL A 118 4.53 -7.50 -8.05
C VAL A 118 5.46 -7.80 -9.22
N ALA A 119 6.48 -8.64 -9.00
CA ALA A 119 7.38 -9.08 -10.06
C ALA A 119 6.69 -9.96 -11.11
N GLU A 120 5.79 -10.85 -10.70
CA GLU A 120 5.02 -11.71 -11.60
C GLU A 120 4.06 -10.89 -12.47
N LYS A 121 3.42 -9.84 -11.94
CA LYS A 121 2.61 -8.91 -12.74
C LYS A 121 3.43 -8.23 -13.85
N GLU A 122 4.69 -7.88 -13.57
CA GLU A 122 5.56 -7.20 -14.53
C GLU A 122 6.22 -8.14 -15.56
N PHE A 123 6.69 -9.30 -15.11
CA PHE A 123 7.56 -10.19 -15.89
C PHE A 123 6.91 -11.53 -16.26
N GLY A 124 5.71 -11.82 -15.74
CA GLY A 124 5.08 -13.13 -15.83
C GLY A 124 5.98 -14.22 -15.25
N LYS A 125 6.13 -15.32 -16.00
CA LYS A 125 7.00 -16.45 -15.61
C LYS A 125 8.50 -16.18 -15.78
N SER A 126 8.89 -15.03 -16.32
CA SER A 126 10.28 -14.70 -16.69
C SER A 126 10.89 -13.70 -15.71
N ILE A 127 10.67 -13.89 -14.41
CA ILE A 127 11.21 -13.03 -13.35
C ILE A 127 12.75 -13.16 -13.34
N PRO A 128 13.50 -12.05 -13.37
CA PRO A 128 14.96 -12.07 -13.25
C PRO A 128 15.42 -12.67 -11.91
N GLU A 129 16.50 -13.44 -11.92
CA GLU A 129 17.10 -14.05 -10.71
C GLU A 129 17.42 -13.01 -9.63
N LYS A 130 17.90 -11.82 -10.05
CA LYS A 130 18.03 -10.65 -9.18
C LYS A 130 17.01 -9.61 -9.63
N CYS A 131 15.83 -9.60 -9.02
CA CYS A 131 14.79 -8.59 -9.21
C CYS A 131 14.94 -7.47 -8.17
N LYS A 132 14.85 -6.20 -8.61
CA LYS A 132 15.00 -5.00 -7.77
C LYS A 132 13.87 -4.06 -8.09
N ILE A 133 12.92 -4.02 -7.17
CA ILE A 133 11.73 -3.18 -7.24
C ILE A 133 12.06 -1.87 -6.53
N GLY A 134 11.83 -0.75 -7.22
CA GLY A 134 11.93 0.59 -6.66
C GLY A 134 10.58 1.28 -6.72
N ILE A 135 10.42 2.33 -5.92
CA ILE A 135 9.26 3.22 -5.94
C ILE A 135 9.74 4.63 -6.20
N ILE A 136 9.14 5.30 -7.19
CA ILE A 136 9.34 6.73 -7.45
C ILE A 136 8.15 7.49 -6.85
N VAL A 137 8.43 8.58 -6.14
CA VAL A 137 7.43 9.42 -5.49
C VAL A 137 6.96 10.52 -6.45
N GLU A 138 5.65 10.61 -6.69
CA GLU A 138 4.98 11.67 -7.45
C GLU A 138 3.76 12.19 -6.66
N GLY A 139 4.01 12.94 -5.58
CA GLY A 139 2.96 13.38 -4.65
C GLY A 139 2.37 12.20 -3.86
N TYR A 140 1.04 12.10 -3.76
CA TYR A 140 0.39 10.91 -3.16
C TYR A 140 0.44 9.66 -4.06
N ASN A 141 0.81 9.83 -5.34
CA ASN A 141 0.94 8.74 -6.29
C ASN A 141 2.38 8.23 -6.33
N GLY A 142 2.57 6.94 -6.07
CA GLY A 142 3.83 6.27 -6.35
C GLY A 142 3.80 5.53 -7.68
N LYS A 143 4.98 5.32 -8.25
CA LYS A 143 5.19 4.48 -9.42
C LYS A 143 6.18 3.37 -9.09
N VAL A 144 5.77 2.13 -9.30
CA VAL A 144 6.65 0.96 -9.23
C VAL A 144 7.57 0.95 -10.45
N VAL A 145 8.86 0.78 -10.22
CA VAL A 145 9.89 0.67 -11.27
C VAL A 145 10.77 -0.54 -11.04
N PHE A 146 11.28 -1.11 -12.14
CA PHE A 146 12.14 -2.29 -12.11
C PHE A 146 13.49 -1.93 -12.72
N HIS A 147 14.55 -1.96 -11.91
CA HIS A 147 15.89 -1.54 -12.32
C HIS A 147 16.43 -2.35 -13.52
N GLN A 148 15.99 -3.60 -13.63
CA GLN A 148 16.35 -4.53 -14.71
C GLN A 148 15.88 -4.05 -16.09
N LYS A 149 14.82 -3.23 -16.15
CA LYS A 149 14.35 -2.62 -17.40
C LYS A 149 15.09 -1.32 -17.72
N ASN A 150 15.53 -0.58 -16.71
CA ASN A 150 16.23 0.71 -16.89
C ASN A 150 17.68 0.56 -17.37
N LEU A 151 18.31 -0.61 -17.18
CA LEU A 151 19.67 -0.88 -17.67
C LEU A 151 19.74 -1.13 -19.19
N LYS A 152 18.63 -1.39 -19.88
CA LYS A 152 18.62 -1.65 -21.33
C LYS A 152 18.60 -0.38 -22.19
N VAL A 153 18.40 0.80 -21.61
CA VAL A 153 18.27 2.07 -22.35
C VAL A 153 19.62 2.79 -22.54
N GLY A 154 20.70 2.32 -21.93
CA GLY A 154 22.04 2.94 -22.00
C GLY A 154 23.03 2.32 -22.99
N LEU A 155 22.60 1.35 -23.80
CA LEU A 155 23.45 0.65 -24.79
C LEU A 155 22.70 0.52 -26.12
N SER A 156 22.38 1.66 -26.74
CA SER A 156 22.00 1.75 -28.15
C SER A 156 22.73 2.91 -28.80
#